data_AF-A0A4Q3VS06-F1
#
_entry.id   AF-A0A4Q3VS06-F1
#
_cell.length_a   1.000
_cell.length_b   1.000
_cell.length_c   1.000
_cell.angle_alpha   90.00
_cell.angle_beta   90.00
_cell.angle_gamma   90.00
#
_symmetry.space_group_name_H-M   'P 1'
#
loop_
_entity.id
_entity.type
_entity.pdbx_description
1 polymer ?
#
loop_
_entity_poly.entity_id
_entity_poly.type
_entity_poly.pdbx_seq_one_letter_code
_entity_poly.pdbx_strand_id
1 'polypeptide(L)'
;MMSYTTLCLDFGNTRQKAALFRDGELTESFDLPGTGEKEISFVLDRYYPDRTILSSVISHDAVIEKLLESRSSFHKVSHLTRLNFVSPVAKPESIGADRLALAAAAVHYFPKKNNLVIGLGSCITYN
;
A
#
# COMPACT_ATOMS: atom_id res chain seq x y z
N MET A 1 7.46 -20.32 -15.17
CA MET A 1 6.49 -19.59 -14.34
C MET A 1 6.66 -18.12 -14.69
N MET A 2 5.61 -17.40 -15.09
CA MET A 2 5.74 -15.96 -15.35
C MET A 2 5.94 -15.25 -14.02
N SER A 3 7.07 -14.56 -13.88
CA SER A 3 7.36 -13.71 -12.73
C SER A 3 6.54 -12.42 -12.85
N TYR A 4 6.01 -11.90 -11.75
CA TYR A 4 5.29 -10.63 -11.72
C TYR A 4 5.94 -9.63 -10.77
N THR A 5 5.90 -8.36 -11.16
CA THR A 5 6.39 -7.23 -10.39
C THR A 5 5.22 -6.40 -9.86
N THR A 6 5.18 -6.20 -8.55
CA THR A 6 4.20 -5.33 -7.89
C THR A 6 4.92 -4.13 -7.29
N LEU A 7 4.50 -2.93 -7.66
CA LEU A 7 4.94 -1.69 -7.03
C LEU A 7 3.92 -1.24 -5.99
N CYS A 8 4.33 -1.21 -4.73
CA CYS A 8 3.52 -0.72 -3.61
C CYS A 8 3.93 0.72 -3.28
N LEU A 9 2.95 1.62 -3.15
CA LEU A 9 3.12 3.03 -2.80
C LEU A 9 2.42 3.29 -1.46
N ASP A 10 3.13 3.91 -0.53
CA ASP A 10 2.65 4.26 0.82
C ASP A 10 2.82 5.76 1.06
N PHE A 11 1.72 6.51 0.97
CA PHE A 11 1.70 7.95 1.18
C PHE A 11 1.26 8.26 2.62
N GLY A 12 2.25 8.32 3.51
CA GLY A 12 2.10 8.72 4.89
C GLY A 12 2.06 10.24 5.08
N ASN A 13 1.82 10.69 6.31
CA ASN A 13 1.83 12.11 6.65
C ASN A 13 3.23 12.75 6.57
N THR A 14 4.28 11.97 6.82
CA THR A 14 5.66 12.47 6.90
C THR A 14 6.53 11.99 5.75
N ARG A 15 6.34 10.74 5.31
CA ARG A 15 7.18 10.09 4.30
C ARG A 15 6.32 9.35 3.31
N GLN A 16 6.75 9.45 2.05
CA GLN A 16 6.13 8.85 0.89
C GLN A 16 7.10 7.76 0.50
N LYS A 17 6.66 6.51 0.50
CA LYS A 17 7.54 5.37 0.29
C LYS A 17 7.05 4.55 -0.88
N ALA A 18 7.98 3.89 -1.55
CA ALA A 18 7.71 2.86 -2.52
C ALA A 18 8.42 1.57 -2.14
N ALA A 19 7.82 0.45 -2.51
CA ALA A 19 8.39 -0.88 -2.33
C ALA A 19 8.13 -1.73 -3.57
N LEU A 20 9.18 -2.36 -4.07
CA LEU A 20 9.13 -3.25 -5.23
C LEU A 20 9.11 -4.70 -4.76
N PHE A 21 8.04 -5.41 -5.10
CA PHE A 21 7.91 -6.83 -4.87
C PHE A 21 8.05 -7.60 -6.18
N ARG A 22 8.80 -8.70 -6.17
CA ARG A 22 8.86 -9.66 -7.28
C ARG A 22 8.40 -11.00 -6.76
N ASP A 23 7.34 -11.54 -7.36
CA ASP A 23 6.74 -12.81 -6.95
C ASP A 23 6.35 -12.87 -5.46
N GLY A 24 5.95 -11.72 -4.90
CA GLY A 24 5.58 -11.59 -3.49
C GLY A 24 6.72 -11.30 -2.53
N GLU A 25 7.97 -11.36 -2.99
CA GLU A 25 9.16 -11.06 -2.18
C GLU A 25 9.57 -9.60 -2.31
N LEU A 26 9.86 -8.94 -1.18
CA LEU A 26 10.34 -7.56 -1.17
C LEU A 26 11.78 -7.50 -1.70
N THR A 27 11.98 -6.79 -2.80
CA THR A 27 13.28 -6.68 -3.47
C THR A 27 13.93 -5.31 -3.29
N GLU A 28 13.14 -4.24 -3.21
CA GLU A 28 13.64 -2.88 -3.03
C GLU A 28 12.61 -2.05 -2.25
N SER A 29 13.08 -1.10 -1.45
CA SER A 29 12.24 -0.08 -0.83
C SER A 29 12.98 1.25 -0.77
N PHE A 30 12.30 2.34 -1.07
CA PHE A 30 12.90 3.67 -1.14
C PHE A 30 11.89 4.78 -0.81
N ASP A 31 12.40 5.94 -0.43
CA ASP A 31 11.59 7.15 -0.29
C ASP A 31 11.31 7.78 -1.65
N LEU A 32 10.08 8.25 -1.82
CA LEU A 32 9.66 9.08 -2.93
C LEU A 32 9.88 10.55 -2.55
N PRO A 33 10.47 11.36 -3.44
CA PRO A 33 10.61 12.81 -3.23
C PRO A 33 9.26 13.54 -3.11
N GLY A 34 8.20 12.95 -3.67
CA GLY A 34 6.86 13.51 -3.69
C GLY A 34 5.84 12.55 -4.30
N THR A 35 4.58 12.99 -4.35
CA THR A 35 3.46 12.24 -4.92
C THR A 35 3.00 12.80 -6.27
N GLY A 36 3.83 13.63 -6.92
CA GLY A 36 3.53 14.26 -8.19
C GLY A 36 3.64 13.30 -9.37
N GLU A 37 2.98 13.66 -10.48
CA GLU A 37 2.94 12.84 -11.70
C GLU A 37 4.35 12.51 -12.22
N LYS A 38 5.28 13.46 -12.10
CA LYS A 38 6.68 13.30 -12.52
C LYS A 38 7.39 12.20 -11.72
N GLU A 39 7.28 12.26 -10.39
CA GLU A 39 7.92 11.30 -9.49
C GLU A 39 7.34 9.90 -9.68
N ILE A 40 6.01 9.79 -9.82
CA ILE A 40 5.35 8.50 -10.02
C ILE A 40 5.63 7.94 -11.41
N SER A 41 5.61 8.76 -12.46
CA SER A 41 5.96 8.33 -13.82
C SER A 41 7.40 7.81 -13.88
N PHE A 42 8.34 8.49 -13.23
CA PHE A 42 9.73 8.04 -13.17
C PHE A 42 9.86 6.62 -12.60
N VAL A 43 9.12 6.32 -11.53
CA VAL A 43 9.15 4.99 -10.91
C VAL A 43 8.47 3.94 -11.80
N LEU A 44 7.33 4.28 -12.41
CA LEU A 44 6.64 3.40 -13.34
C LEU A 44 7.51 3.07 -14.57
N ASP A 45 8.19 4.07 -15.13
CA ASP A 45 9.08 3.90 -16.29
C ASP A 45 10.38 3.18 -15.92
N ARG A 46 10.81 3.24 -14.65
CA ARG A 46 12.00 2.51 -14.19
C ARG A 46 11.73 1.02 -14.01
N TYR A 47 10.57 0.65 -13.48
CA TYR A 47 10.30 -0.72 -13.05
C TYR A 47 9.29 -1.47 -13.90
N TYR A 48 8.49 -0.79 -14.74
CA TYR A 48 7.43 -1.37 -15.56
C TYR A 48 6.58 -2.41 -14.80
N PRO A 49 5.97 -2.05 -13.65
CA PRO A 49 5.31 -3.03 -12.81
C PRO A 49 4.02 -3.56 -13.46
N ASP A 50 3.79 -4.86 -13.34
CA ASP A 50 2.54 -5.50 -13.77
C ASP A 50 1.35 -5.02 -12.93
N ARG A 51 1.62 -4.75 -11.65
CA ARG A 51 0.61 -4.40 -10.65
C ARG A 51 1.06 -3.22 -9.82
N THR A 52 0.12 -2.36 -9.45
CA THR A 52 0.40 -1.29 -8.49
C THR A 52 -0.62 -1.33 -7.35
N ILE A 53 -0.13 -1.05 -6.14
CA ILE A 53 -0.96 -0.94 -4.95
C ILE A 53 -0.69 0.42 -4.30
N LEU A 54 -1.74 1.19 -4.02
CA LEU A 54 -1.61 2.48 -3.34
C LEU A 54 -2.33 2.47 -1.99
N SER A 55 -1.58 2.74 -0.92
CA SER A 55 -2.09 3.14 0.39
C SER A 55 -1.80 4.64 0.57
N SER A 56 -2.82 5.42 0.92
CA SER A 56 -2.66 6.86 1.15
C SER A 56 -3.53 7.31 2.32
N VAL A 57 -2.91 8.01 3.27
CA VAL A 57 -3.60 8.70 4.37
C VAL A 57 -3.61 10.22 4.20
N ILE A 58 -3.00 10.72 3.12
CA ILE A 58 -3.01 12.13 2.73
C ILE A 58 -3.94 12.36 1.53
N SER A 59 -4.29 13.62 1.28
CA SER A 59 -4.86 14.05 0.01
C SER A 59 -3.75 14.11 -1.04
N HIS A 60 -3.92 13.38 -2.15
CA HIS A 60 -3.02 13.42 -3.30
C HIS A 60 -3.84 13.68 -4.57
N ASP A 61 -3.18 14.05 -5.65
CA ASP A 61 -3.86 14.35 -6.91
C ASP A 61 -4.49 13.08 -7.50
N ALA A 62 -5.77 13.15 -7.86
CA ALA A 62 -6.50 12.05 -8.49
C ALA A 62 -5.91 11.62 -9.84
N VAL A 63 -5.08 12.46 -10.48
CA VAL A 63 -4.33 12.10 -11.68
C VAL A 63 -3.40 10.91 -11.44
N ILE A 64 -2.91 10.73 -10.21
CA ILE A 64 -2.00 9.63 -9.86
C ILE A 64 -2.71 8.29 -9.95
N GLU A 65 -3.95 8.18 -9.46
CA GLU A 65 -4.75 6.95 -9.56
C GLU A 65 -4.98 6.59 -11.04
N LYS A 66 -5.34 7.57 -11.86
CA LYS A 66 -5.51 7.37 -13.32
C LYS A 66 -4.22 6.93 -14.01
N LEU A 67 -3.09 7.51 -13.63
CA LEU A 67 -1.79 7.13 -14.16
C LEU A 67 -1.47 5.67 -13.82
N LEU A 68 -1.66 5.27 -12.57
CA LEU A 68 -1.43 3.90 -12.11
C LEU A 68 -2.32 2.88 -12.83
N GLU A 69 -3.61 3.19 -12.99
CA GLU A 69 -4.58 2.39 -13.75
C GLU A 69 -4.18 2.24 -15.22
N SER A 70 -3.65 3.29 -15.84
CA SER A 70 -3.28 3.26 -17.25
C SER A 70 -2.00 2.45 -17.54
N ARG A 71 -1.18 2.21 -16.52
CA ARG A 71 0.16 1.60 -16.66
C ARG A 71 0.28 0.22 -16.02
N SER A 72 -0.73 -0.23 -15.26
CA SER A 72 -0.66 -1.48 -14.50
C SER A 72 -2.05 -1.96 -14.06
N SER A 73 -2.13 -3.19 -13.55
CA SER A 73 -3.31 -3.61 -12.77
C SER A 73 -3.28 -2.92 -11.41
N PHE A 74 -4.02 -1.81 -11.30
CA PHE A 74 -4.04 -0.96 -10.10
C PHE A 74 -5.04 -1.44 -9.03
N HIS A 75 -4.62 -1.34 -7.77
CA HIS A 75 -5.47 -1.51 -6.60
C HIS A 75 -5.25 -0.40 -5.56
N LYS A 76 -6.28 0.39 -5.28
CA LYS A 76 -6.27 1.33 -4.16
C LYS A 76 -6.73 0.66 -2.87
N VAL A 77 -5.89 0.70 -1.84
CA VAL A 77 -6.24 0.19 -0.52
C VAL A 77 -7.31 1.09 0.09
N SER A 78 -8.45 0.47 0.38
CA SER A 78 -9.61 1.10 1.01
C SER A 78 -10.41 0.06 1.83
N HIS A 79 -11.46 0.50 2.51
CA HIS A 79 -12.41 -0.38 3.19
C HIS A 79 -13.15 -1.36 2.25
N LEU A 80 -13.08 -1.16 0.92
CA LEU A 80 -13.63 -2.07 -0.08
C LEU A 80 -12.63 -3.18 -0.48
N THR A 81 -11.39 -3.11 0.01
CA THR A 81 -10.37 -4.13 -0.26
C THR A 81 -10.84 -5.48 0.25
N ARG A 82 -10.69 -6.53 -0.57
CA ARG A 82 -10.91 -7.90 -0.12
C ARG A 82 -9.75 -8.31 0.78
N LEU A 83 -10.03 -8.42 2.06
CA LEU A 83 -9.02 -8.74 3.09
C LEU A 83 -9.14 -10.21 3.51
N ASN A 84 -8.04 -10.74 4.02
CA ASN A 84 -7.94 -12.09 4.58
C ASN A 84 -8.46 -12.18 6.03
N PHE A 85 -9.18 -11.17 6.49
CA PHE A 85 -9.81 -11.11 7.81
C PHE A 85 -11.12 -10.31 7.74
N VAL A 86 -11.94 -10.42 8.78
CA VAL A 86 -13.16 -9.63 8.95
C VAL A 86 -12.89 -8.56 9.99
N SER A 87 -13.17 -7.30 9.66
CA SER A 87 -13.11 -6.21 10.63
C SER A 87 -14.39 -6.19 11.47
N PRO A 88 -14.33 -6.28 12.81
CA PRO A 88 -15.51 -6.20 13.68
C PRO A 88 -15.97 -4.75 13.93
N VAL A 89 -15.33 -3.75 13.30
CA VAL A 89 -15.63 -2.34 13.53
C VAL A 89 -16.94 -1.95 12.85
N ALA A 90 -17.81 -1.24 13.57
CA ALA A 90 -19.13 -0.84 13.08
C ALA A 90 -19.09 0.08 11.83
N LYS A 91 -17.98 0.79 11.62
CA LYS A 91 -17.73 1.69 10.47
C LYS A 91 -16.35 1.43 9.85
N PRO A 92 -16.19 0.36 9.03
CA PRO A 92 -14.93 0.01 8.40
C PRO A 92 -14.33 1.15 7.55
N GLU A 93 -15.16 2.04 7.02
CA GLU A 93 -14.77 3.22 6.25
C GLU A 93 -13.95 4.26 7.04
N SER A 94 -13.99 4.20 8.37
CA SER A 94 -13.19 5.09 9.23
C SER A 94 -11.78 4.55 9.52
N ILE A 95 -11.49 3.32 9.10
CA ILE A 95 -10.18 2.69 9.31
C ILE A 95 -9.21 3.20 8.23
N GLY A 96 -8.07 3.75 8.66
CA GLY A 96 -6.99 4.16 7.77
C GLY A 96 -6.49 3.00 6.91
N ALA A 97 -6.15 3.28 5.65
CA ALA A 97 -5.66 2.29 4.70
C ALA A 97 -4.37 1.58 5.19
N ASP A 98 -3.51 2.32 5.89
CA ASP A 98 -2.30 1.81 6.54
C ASP A 98 -2.61 0.75 7.60
N ARG A 99 -3.63 0.99 8.44
CA ARG A 99 -4.08 0.05 9.47
C ARG A 99 -4.65 -1.23 8.87
N LEU A 100 -5.40 -1.14 7.77
CA LEU A 100 -5.90 -2.31 7.06
C LEU A 100 -4.74 -3.15 6.50
N ALA A 101 -3.72 -2.50 5.93
CA ALA A 101 -2.53 -3.18 5.42
C ALA A 101 -1.74 -3.88 6.54
N LEU A 102 -1.55 -3.21 7.68
CA LEU A 102 -0.88 -3.78 8.86
C LEU A 102 -1.61 -5.01 9.40
N ALA A 103 -2.94 -4.94 9.52
CA ALA A 103 -3.75 -6.08 9.97
C ALA A 103 -3.69 -7.25 8.99
N ALA A 104 -3.76 -6.98 7.67
CA ALA A 104 -3.65 -8.01 6.65
C ALA A 104 -2.30 -8.74 6.71
N ALA A 105 -1.21 -7.99 6.89
CA ALA A 105 0.13 -8.53 7.06
C ALA A 105 0.23 -9.39 8.34
N ALA A 106 -0.30 -8.91 9.47
CA ALA A 106 -0.29 -9.67 10.72
C ALA A 106 -1.05 -10.99 10.61
N VAL A 107 -2.23 -11.00 9.99
CA VAL A 107 -3.02 -12.22 9.74
C VAL A 107 -2.28 -13.18 8.80
N HIS A 108 -1.57 -12.66 7.80
CA HIS A 108 -0.80 -13.46 6.86
C HIS A 108 0.42 -14.13 7.51
N TYR A 109 1.28 -13.35 8.19
CA TYR A 109 2.52 -13.86 8.78
C TYR A 109 2.30 -14.61 10.09
N PHE A 110 1.24 -14.28 10.83
CA PHE A 110 0.91 -14.89 12.13
C PHE A 110 -0.54 -15.41 12.13
N PRO A 111 -0.84 -16.42 11.30
CA PRO A 111 -2.20 -16.93 11.17
C PRO A 111 -2.67 -17.61 12.46
N LYS A 112 -3.97 -17.52 12.72
CA LYS A 112 -4.65 -18.17 13.87
C LYS A 112 -4.12 -17.74 15.25
N LYS A 113 -3.58 -16.54 15.35
CA LYS A 113 -3.14 -15.93 16.61
C LYS A 113 -3.92 -14.65 16.90
N ASN A 114 -4.01 -14.30 18.18
CA ASN A 114 -4.36 -12.94 18.59
C ASN A 114 -3.12 -12.07 18.35
N ASN A 115 -3.25 -11.10 17.46
CA ASN A 115 -2.15 -10.21 17.07
C ASN A 115 -2.43 -8.81 17.62
N LEU A 116 -1.40 -8.15 18.15
CA LEU A 116 -1.39 -6.72 18.44
C LEU A 116 -0.29 -6.10 17.58
N VAL A 117 -0.65 -5.15 16.72
CA VAL A 117 0.31 -4.46 15.87
C VAL A 117 0.51 -3.04 16.39
N ILE A 118 1.74 -2.73 16.80
CA ILE A 118 2.12 -1.40 17.28
C ILE A 118 2.90 -0.69 16.17
N GLY A 119 2.25 0.28 15.52
CA GLY A 119 2.86 1.11 14.48
C GLY A 119 3.56 2.32 15.08
N LEU A 120 4.87 2.44 14.85
CA LEU A 120 5.69 3.57 15.31
C LEU A 120 5.95 4.54 14.15
N GLY A 121 5.03 5.49 13.93
CA GLY A 121 5.12 6.51 12.89
C GLY A 121 4.86 7.92 13.42
N SER A 122 4.30 8.80 12.60
CA SER A 122 3.90 10.16 13.02
C SER A 122 2.97 10.14 14.23
N CYS A 123 2.12 9.11 14.32
CA CYS A 123 1.37 8.75 15.51
C CYS A 123 1.72 7.30 15.89
N ILE A 124 1.69 6.99 17.19
CA ILE A 124 1.73 5.60 17.66
C ILE A 124 0.33 5.02 17.50
N THR A 125 0.20 3.91 16.76
CA THR A 125 -1.07 3.21 16.56
C THR A 125 -1.02 1.82 17.16
N TYR A 126 -2.17 1.38 17.68
CA TYR A 126 -2.39 0.04 18.19
C TYR A 126 -3.54 -0.55 17.36
N ASN A 127 -3.28 -1.69 16.72
CA ASN A 127 -4.21 -2.38 15.82
C ASN A 127 -4.37 -3.83 16.23
#